data_AF-A0A3D5YEH2-F1
#
_entry.id   AF-A0A3D5YEH2-F1
#
_cell.length_a   1.000
_cell.length_b   1.000
_cell.length_c   1.000
_cell.angle_alpha   90.00
_cell.angle_beta   90.00
_cell.angle_gamma   90.00
#
_symmetry.space_group_name_H-M   'P 1'
#
loop_
_entity.id
_entity.type
_entity.pdbx_description
1 polymer ?
#
loop_
_entity_poly.entity_id
_entity_poly.type
_entity_poly.pdbx_seq_one_letter_code
_entity_poly.pdbx_strand_id
1 'polypeptide(L)' 'MDVSGGTRLVYKIGYEKYEQLYTSSAELNAVKKTIEEIILKNIDQRISKLGVSDYKAYVQKLDEQNYIAVEI' A
#
# COMPACT_ATOMS: atom_id res chain seq x y z
N MET A 1 4.86 3.32 20.02
CA MET A 1 5.69 4.30 19.31
C MET A 1 6.82 4.60 20.26
N ASP A 2 7.95 3.90 20.09
CA ASP A 2 9.12 4.10 20.95
C ASP A 2 9.79 5.44 20.66
N VAL A 3 10.57 5.92 21.63
CA VAL A 3 11.05 7.30 21.87
C VAL A 3 11.98 7.89 20.77
N SER A 4 12.13 7.26 19.62
CA SER A 4 12.85 7.79 18.46
C SER A 4 11.85 8.17 17.36
N GLY A 5 11.79 9.46 17.01
CA GLY A 5 10.83 10.03 16.06
C GLY A 5 10.89 9.41 14.65
N GLY A 6 10.19 8.29 14.46
CA GLY A 6 9.97 7.65 13.17
C GLY A 6 9.00 8.45 12.30
N THR A 7 9.10 8.25 10.99
CA THR A 7 8.22 8.88 10.01
C THR A 7 7.16 7.88 9.55
N ARG A 8 5.89 8.27 9.66
CA ARG A 8 4.76 7.51 9.11
C ARG A 8 4.18 8.24 7.90
N LEU A 9 4.14 7.54 6.77
CA LEU A 9 3.56 8.02 5.52
C LEU A 9 2.34 7.16 5.20
N VAL A 10 1.23 7.79 4.81
CA VAL A 10 -0.01 7.10 4.47
C VAL A 10 -0.48 7.58 3.10
N TYR A 11 -0.57 6.65 2.14
CA TYR A 11 -0.91 6.94 0.75
C TYR A 11 -2.25 6.30 0.40
N LYS A 12 -3.19 7.08 -0.15
CA LYS A 12 -4.47 6.56 -0.65
C LYS A 12 -4.25 5.82 -1.98
N ILE A 13 -4.86 4.66 -2.13
CA ILE A 13 -4.91 3.94 -3.41
C ILE A 13 -6.20 4.33 -4.14
N GLY A 14 -6.07 4.89 -5.34
CA GLY A 14 -7.19 5.16 -6.24
C GLY A 14 -7.45 3.96 -7.16
N TYR A 15 -8.68 3.44 -7.17
CA TYR A 15 -9.09 2.31 -8.01
C TYR A 15 -10.08 2.71 -9.11
N GLU A 16 -10.34 4.00 -9.28
CA GLU A 16 -11.44 4.52 -10.10
C GLU A 16 -11.36 4.02 -11.55
N LYS A 17 -10.14 3.91 -12.09
CA LYS A 17 -9.91 3.38 -13.45
C LYS A 17 -10.23 1.89 -13.56
N TYR A 18 -10.02 1.10 -12.51
CA TYR A 18 -10.29 -0.33 -12.50
C TYR A 18 -11.77 -0.60 -12.24
N GLU A 19 -12.41 0.20 -11.38
CA GLU A 19 -13.84 0.11 -11.13
C GLU A 19 -14.70 0.34 -12.38
N GLN A 20 -14.19 1.13 -13.34
CA GLN A 20 -14.83 1.34 -14.64
C GLN A 20 -14.65 0.17 -15.62
N LEU A 21 -13.63 -0.67 -15.42
CA LEU A 21 -13.25 -1.74 -16.34
C LEU A 21 -13.83 -3.11 -15.95
N TYR A 22 -14.08 -3.32 -14.65
CA TYR A 22 -14.58 -4.60 -14.13
C TYR A 22 -16.04 -4.50 -13.71
N THR A 23 -16.89 -5.31 -14.34
CA THR A 23 -18.30 -5.49 -13.97
C THR A 23 -18.49 -6.52 -12.84
N SER A 24 -17.54 -7.45 -12.66
CA SER A 24 -17.56 -8.45 -11.59
C SER A 24 -16.82 -7.95 -10.36
N SER A 25 -17.51 -7.91 -9.21
CA SER A 25 -16.89 -7.51 -7.94
C SER A 25 -15.78 -8.46 -7.49
N ALA A 26 -15.87 -9.75 -7.84
CA ALA A 26 -14.85 -10.74 -7.48
C ALA A 26 -13.54 -10.51 -8.26
N GLU A 27 -13.65 -10.23 -9.56
CA GLU A 27 -12.49 -9.92 -10.40
C GLU A 27 -11.84 -8.60 -9.99
N LEU A 28 -12.67 -7.57 -9.73
CA LEU A 28 -12.20 -6.29 -9.23
C LEU A 28 -11.41 -6.47 -7.93
N ASN A 29 -11.91 -7.27 -6.98
CA ASN A 29 -11.20 -7.50 -5.72
C ASN A 29 -9.86 -8.23 -5.92
N ALA A 30 -9.80 -9.22 -6.82
CA ALA A 30 -8.54 -9.90 -7.14
C ALA A 30 -7.51 -8.94 -7.76
N VAL A 31 -7.97 -8.04 -8.62
CA VAL A 31 -7.12 -7.00 -9.24
C VAL A 31 -6.66 -5.98 -8.20
N LYS A 32 -7.55 -5.51 -7.32
CA LYS A 32 -7.19 -4.60 -6.21
C LYS A 32 -6.07 -5.19 -5.35
N LYS A 33 -6.20 -6.47 -4.97
CA LYS A 33 -5.16 -7.19 -4.22
C LYS A 33 -3.83 -7.30 -4.98
N THR A 34 -3.90 -7.61 -6.27
CA THR A 34 -2.70 -7.68 -7.13
C THR A 34 -1.98 -6.33 -7.21
N ILE A 35 -2.73 -5.23 -7.34
CA ILE A 35 -2.20 -3.86 -7.32
C ILE A 35 -1.50 -3.57 -5.99
N GLU A 36 -2.13 -3.91 -4.86
CA GLU A 36 -1.57 -3.73 -3.52
C GLU A 36 -0.23 -4.47 -3.36
N GLU A 37 -0.17 -5.73 -3.79
CA GLU A 37 1.06 -6.54 -3.75
C GLU A 37 2.18 -5.95 -4.61
N ILE A 38 1.85 -5.46 -5.82
CA ILE A 38 2.82 -4.78 -6.69
C ILE A 38 3.35 -3.51 -6.03
N ILE A 39 2.49 -2.70 -5.40
CA ILE A 39 2.91 -1.48 -4.73
C ILE A 39 3.84 -1.80 -3.56
N LEU A 40 3.48 -2.76 -2.70
CA LEU A 40 4.31 -3.17 -1.56
C LEU A 40 5.67 -3.68 -2.00
N LYS A 41 5.73 -4.51 -3.06
CA LYS A 41 7.00 -5.01 -3.61
C LYS A 41 7.88 -3.86 -4.15
N ASN A 42 7.29 -2.86 -4.79
CA ASN A 42 8.02 -1.70 -5.27
C ASN A 42 8.53 -0.82 -4.13
N ILE A 43 7.76 -0.66 -3.07
CA ILE A 43 8.18 0.05 -1.86
C ILE A 43 9.37 -0.66 -1.23
N ASP A 44 9.29 -1.98 -1.05
CA ASP A 44 10.37 -2.78 -0.51
C ASP A 44 11.68 -2.62 -1.30
N GLN A 45 11.60 -2.74 -2.62
CA GLN A 45 12.78 -2.56 -3.49
C GLN A 45 13.37 -1.15 -3.39
N ARG A 46 12.55 -0.11 -3.23
CA ARG A 46 13.02 1.28 -3.15
C ARG A 46 13.63 1.58 -1.79
N ILE A 47 12.98 1.18 -0.70
CA ILE A 47 13.46 1.42 0.66
C ILE A 47 14.73 0.60 0.94
N SER A 48 14.76 -0.65 0.50
CA SER A 48 15.97 -1.49 0.60
C SER A 48 17.17 -0.89 -0.12
N LYS A 49 16.96 -0.26 -1.29
CA LYS A 49 18.04 0.47 -2.02
C LYS A 49 18.55 1.72 -1.31
N LEU A 50 17.76 2.29 -0.41
CA LEU A 50 18.17 3.43 0.43
C LEU A 50 18.94 2.97 1.69
N GLY A 51 19.10 1.66 1.91
CA GLY A 51 19.82 1.12 3.06
C GLY A 51 19.02 1.15 4.37
N VAL A 52 17.71 1.38 4.31
CA VAL A 52 16.82 1.36 5.47
C VAL A 52 16.35 -0.08 5.69
N SER A 53 16.75 -0.69 6.80
CA SER A 53 16.43 -2.09 7.12
C SER A 53 15.24 -2.26 8.06
N ASP A 54 15.01 -1.29 8.94
CA ASP A 54 13.90 -1.32 9.91
C ASP A 54 12.77 -0.44 9.42
N TYR A 55 11.99 -0.95 8.46
CA TYR A 55 10.79 -0.29 7.97
C TYR A 55 9.63 -1.29 7.91
N LYS A 56 8.40 -0.78 7.93
CA LYS A 56 7.19 -1.57 7.74
C LYS A 56 6.33 -0.93 6.67
N ALA A 57 5.95 -1.71 5.66
CA ALA A 57 4.97 -1.29 4.66
C ALA A 57 3.79 -2.27 4.66
N TYR A 58 2.57 -1.75 4.77
CA TYR A 58 1.37 -2.59 4.86
C TYR A 58 0.13 -1.88 4.29
N VAL A 59 -0.85 -2.68 3.86
CA VAL A 59 -2.18 -2.17 3.49
C VAL A 59 -2.94 -1.84 4.77
N GLN A 60 -3.45 -0.62 4.86
CA GLN A 60 -4.30 -0.16 5.94
C GLN A 60 -5.67 0.18 5.36
N LYS A 61 -6.74 -0.38 5.94
CA LYS A 61 -8.12 -0.03 5.57
C LYS A 61 -8.63 1.06 6.53
N LEU A 62 -9.06 2.20 5.99
CA LEU A 62 -9.66 3.31 6.72
C LEU A 62 -10.89 3.79 5.92
N ASP A 63 -12.04 3.92 6.57
CA ASP A 63 -13.27 4.42 5.95
C ASP A 63 -13.59 3.77 4.60
N GLU A 64 -13.53 2.43 4.57
CA GLU A 64 -13.75 1.58 3.38
C GLU A 64 -12.74 1.76 2.23
N GLN A 65 -11.74 2.59 2.40
CA GLN A 65 -10.67 2.84 1.44
C GLN A 65 -9.39 2.11 1.85
N ASN A 66 -8.66 1.62 0.85
CA ASN A 66 -7.35 1.02 1.07
C ASN A 66 -6.26 2.08 0.93
N TYR A 67 -5.35 2.07 1.89
CA TYR A 67 -4.17 2.92 1.96
C TYR A 67 -2.93 2.04 2.05
N ILE A 68 -1.80 2.57 1.61
CA ILE A 68 -0.49 2.02 1.95
C ILE A 68 0.11 2.86 3.06
N ALA A 69 0.34 2.23 4.21
CA ALA A 69 1.10 2.81 5.30
C ALA A 69 2.55 2.36 5.20
N VAL A 70 3.47 3.31 5.37
CA VAL A 70 4.92 3.07 5.48
C VAL A 70 5.41 3.72 6.77
N GLU A 71 6.08 2.94 7.60
CA GLU A 71 6.70 3.38 8.86
C GLU A 71 8.21 3.11 8.77
N ILE A 72 9.00 4.15 9.04
CA ILE A 72 10.48 4.15 9.09
C ILE A 72 10.91 4.73 10.42
#